data_AF-A0A0F5ZRF4-F1
#
_entry.id   AF-A0A0F5ZRF4-F1
#
_cell.length_a   1.000
_cell.length_b   1.000
_cell.length_c   1.000
_cell.angle_alpha   90.00
_cell.angle_beta   90.00
_cell.angle_gamma   90.00
#
_symmetry.space_group_name_H-M   'P 1'
#
loop_
_entity.id
_entity.type
_entity.pdbx_description
1 polymer ?
#
loop_
_entity_poly.entity_id
_entity_poly.type
_entity_poly.pdbx_seq_one_letter_code
_entity_poly.pdbx_strand_id
1 'polypeptide(L)' 'MPTPCYIAIEGKTQGNITAGAFTADSVGNIYVEGHEDEMLVQAFDHIVTVPTDPQSGQPSGQRVHKPFKFTVALNKAVPL' A
#
# COMPACT_ATOMS: atom_id res chain seq x y z
N MET A 1 -3.74 17.49 9.09
CA MET A 1 -3.91 16.07 8.71
C MET A 1 -2.94 15.78 7.58
N PRO A 2 -2.17 14.68 7.63
CA PRO A 2 -1.44 14.23 6.45
C PRO A 2 -2.43 13.92 5.32
N THR A 3 -2.03 14.19 4.09
CA THR A 3 -2.84 13.88 2.90
C THR A 3 -2.79 12.37 2.62
N PRO A 4 -3.93 11.71 2.35
CA PRO A 4 -3.96 10.29 2.04
C PRO A 4 -3.28 9.98 0.70
N CYS A 5 -2.93 8.71 0.50
CA CYS A 5 -2.36 8.21 -0.75
C CYS A 5 -3.35 7.28 -1.46
N TYR A 6 -3.10 6.99 -2.72
CA TYR A 6 -3.84 6.00 -3.50
C TYR A 6 -2.93 4.84 -3.91
N ILE A 7 -3.48 3.62 -3.91
CA ILE A 7 -2.78 2.40 -4.37
C ILE A 7 -3.68 1.65 -5.35
N ALA A 8 -3.15 1.36 -6.54
CA ALA A 8 -3.71 0.39 -7.48
C ALA A 8 -2.98 -0.94 -7.35
N ILE A 9 -3.70 -2.07 -7.35
CA ILE A 9 -3.11 -3.41 -7.28
C ILE A 9 -3.55 -4.25 -8.48
N GLU A 10 -2.58 -4.71 -9.26
CA GLU A 10 -2.80 -5.67 -10.35
C GLU A 10 -2.29 -7.06 -9.95
N GLY A 11 -3.23 -7.98 -9.76
CA GLY A 11 -2.97 -9.38 -9.47
C GLY A 11 -2.74 -10.18 -10.75
N LYS A 12 -1.79 -11.12 -10.69
CA LYS A 12 -1.44 -11.98 -11.84
C LYS A 12 -2.63 -12.80 -12.38
N THR A 13 -3.52 -13.26 -11.50
CA THR A 13 -4.67 -14.11 -11.86
C THR A 13 -6.02 -13.41 -11.68
N GLN A 14 -6.07 -12.36 -10.86
CA GLN A 14 -7.30 -11.64 -10.52
C GLN A 14 -7.47 -10.33 -11.31
N GLY A 15 -6.48 -9.96 -12.13
CA GLY A 15 -6.48 -8.70 -12.87
C GLY A 15 -6.37 -7.51 -11.94
N ASN A 16 -7.05 -6.41 -12.25
CA ASN A 16 -7.07 -5.23 -11.39
C ASN A 16 -7.89 -5.50 -10.11
N ILE A 17 -7.21 -5.83 -9.02
CA ILE A 17 -7.80 -6.13 -7.71
C ILE A 17 -8.50 -4.89 -7.14
N THR A 18 -7.97 -3.70 -7.41
CA THR A 18 -8.54 -2.45 -6.91
C THR A 18 -9.61 -1.87 -7.82
N ALA A 19 -10.05 -2.60 -8.85
CA ALA A 19 -11.11 -2.17 -9.76
C ALA A 19 -12.43 -1.89 -9.02
N GLY A 20 -12.84 -0.63 -9.03
CA GLY A 20 -14.00 -0.13 -8.28
C GLY A 20 -13.84 -0.24 -6.77
N ALA A 21 -12.61 -0.24 -6.23
CA ALA A 21 -12.36 -0.32 -4.79
C ALA A 21 -12.70 0.98 -4.04
N PHE A 22 -12.85 2.09 -4.75
CA PHE A 22 -13.19 3.38 -4.13
C PHE A 22 -14.36 4.06 -4.85
N THR A 23 -15.47 3.33 -4.92
CA THR A 23 -16.78 3.78 -5.42
C THR A 23 -17.80 3.85 -4.28
N ALA A 24 -18.98 4.42 -4.56
CA ALA A 24 -20.08 4.48 -3.60
C ALA A 24 -20.47 3.11 -3.04
N ASP A 25 -20.47 2.06 -3.86
CA ASP A 25 -20.80 0.69 -3.42
C ASP A 25 -19.72 0.09 -2.50
N SER A 26 -18.48 0.56 -2.61
CA SER A 26 -17.33 0.03 -1.88
C SER A 26 -17.13 0.71 -0.52
N VAL A 27 -17.21 2.04 -0.49
CA VAL A 27 -16.87 2.85 0.70
C VAL A 27 -17.97 3.81 1.12
N GLY A 28 -19.14 3.79 0.49
CA GLY A 28 -20.22 4.73 0.76
C GLY A 28 -19.85 6.15 0.35
N ASN A 29 -20.11 7.13 1.21
CA ASN A 29 -20.05 8.55 0.86
C ASN A 29 -18.64 9.15 0.77
N ILE A 30 -17.58 8.39 1.07
CA ILE A 30 -16.21 8.91 1.12
C ILE A 30 -15.45 8.76 -0.19
N TYR A 31 -16.08 8.20 -1.23
CA TYR A 31 -15.46 7.98 -2.53
C TYR A 31 -15.02 9.29 -3.20
N VAL A 32 -14.05 9.21 -4.10
CA VAL A 32 -13.53 10.36 -4.86
C VAL A 32 -13.53 10.00 -6.34
N GLU A 33 -14.15 10.87 -7.15
CA GLU A 33 -14.17 10.73 -8.61
C GLU A 33 -12.76 10.84 -9.20
N GLY A 34 -12.45 10.00 -10.19
CA GLY A 34 -11.12 9.88 -10.80
C GLY A 34 -10.16 8.93 -10.11
N HIS A 35 -10.56 8.33 -8.97
CA HIS A 35 -9.79 7.34 -8.22
C HIS A 35 -10.58 6.04 -7.97
N GLU A 36 -11.53 5.72 -8.84
CA GLU A 36 -12.47 4.60 -8.66
C GLU A 36 -11.76 3.24 -8.56
N ASP A 37 -10.66 3.08 -9.29
CA ASP A 37 -9.88 1.84 -9.42
C ASP A 37 -8.66 1.78 -8.48
N GLU A 38 -8.63 2.63 -7.47
CA GLU A 38 -7.56 2.72 -6.48
C GLU A 38 -8.12 2.63 -5.07
N MET A 39 -7.31 2.23 -4.08
CA MET A 39 -7.69 2.27 -2.68
C MET A 39 -7.16 3.53 -1.99
N LEU A 40 -7.98 4.13 -1.12
CA LEU A 40 -7.55 5.23 -0.26
C LEU A 40 -6.75 4.72 0.95
N VAL A 41 -5.47 5.08 1.02
CA VAL A 41 -4.53 4.71 2.08
C VAL A 41 -4.42 5.82 3.12
N GLN A 42 -4.61 5.43 4.38
CA GLN A 42 -4.61 6.34 5.54
C GLN A 42 -3.30 6.33 6.32
N ALA A 43 -2.57 5.21 6.31
CA ALA A 43 -1.30 5.07 7.01
C ALA A 43 -0.31 4.23 6.19
N PHE A 44 0.98 4.50 6.38
CA PHE A 44 2.06 3.87 5.64
C PHE A 44 3.30 3.66 6.53
N ASP A 45 3.92 2.47 6.44
CA ASP A 45 5.19 2.12 7.08
C ASP A 45 6.01 1.21 6.15
N HIS A 46 7.27 1.57 5.90
CA HIS A 46 8.18 0.78 5.09
C HIS A 46 9.63 1.05 5.48
N ILE A 47 10.42 -0.02 5.61
CA ILE A 47 11.79 0.03 6.09
C ILE A 47 12.69 -0.71 5.10
N VAL A 48 13.82 -0.08 4.75
CA VAL A 48 14.90 -0.74 4.00
C VAL A 48 16.18 -0.61 4.83
N THR A 49 16.78 -1.75 5.17
CA THR A 49 17.98 -1.80 6.01
C THR A 49 19.17 -2.32 5.22
N VAL A 50 20.37 -1.84 5.53
CA VAL A 50 21.62 -2.44 5.06
C VAL A 50 22.35 -3.00 6.27
N PRO A 51 22.72 -4.30 6.31
CA PRO A 51 23.51 -4.85 7.39
C PRO A 51 24.86 -4.13 7.51
N THR A 52 25.24 -3.76 8.73
CA THR A 52 26.52 -3.10 9.02
C THR A 52 27.35 -3.93 9.99
N ASP A 53 28.66 -3.96 9.80
CA ASP A 53 29.59 -4.57 10.75
C ASP A 53 29.63 -3.76 12.06
N PRO A 54 29.42 -4.38 13.24
CA PRO A 54 29.38 -3.68 14.52
C PRO A 54 30.65 -2.92 14.90
N GLN A 55 31.83 -3.37 14.45
CA GLN A 55 33.11 -2.74 14.83
C GLN A 55 33.49 -1.57 13.91
N SER A 56 33.24 -1.69 12.60
CA SER A 56 33.62 -0.68 11.62
C SER A 56 32.48 0.24 11.17
N GLY A 57 31.22 -0.14 11.40
CA GLY A 57 30.03 0.54 10.87
C GLY A 57 29.88 0.42 9.36
N GLN A 58 30.76 -0.33 8.67
CA GLN A 58 30.73 -0.46 7.23
C GLN A 58 29.63 -1.43 6.78
N PRO A 59 29.04 -1.22 5.59
CA PRO A 59 28.10 -2.18 5.00
C PRO A 59 28.73 -3.57 4.86
N SER A 60 28.13 -4.57 5.50
CA SER A 60 28.64 -5.95 5.52
C SER A 60 27.78 -6.91 4.68
N GLY A 61 26.70 -6.41 4.06
CA GLY A 61 25.80 -7.22 3.25
C GLY A 61 24.92 -6.40 2.30
N GLN A 62 24.11 -7.10 1.51
CA GLN A 62 23.16 -6.46 0.60
C GLN A 62 21.98 -5.83 1.36
N ARG A 63 21.34 -4.82 0.77
CA ARG A 63 20.10 -4.23 1.31
C ARG A 63 19.02 -5.30 1.49
N VAL A 64 18.26 -5.15 2.58
CA VAL A 64 17.12 -5.98 2.95
C VAL A 64 15.88 -5.09 3.00
N HIS A 65 14.95 -5.34 2.08
CA HIS A 65 13.63 -4.70 2.08
C HIS A 65 12.75 -5.39 3.11
N LYS A 66 12.22 -4.61 4.07
CA LYS A 66 11.16 -5.08 4.97
C LYS A 66 9.80 -4.89 4.29
N PRO A 67 8.72 -5.50 4.80
CA PRO A 67 7.40 -5.40 4.18
C PRO A 67 6.92 -3.95 4.02
N PHE A 68 6.22 -3.69 2.92
CA PHE A 68 5.46 -2.47 2.71
C PHE A 68 4.11 -2.61 3.43
N LYS A 69 3.88 -1.80 4.47
CA LYS A 69 2.64 -1.84 5.26
C LYS A 69 1.82 -0.60 4.95
N PHE A 70 0.56 -0.80 4.61
CA PHE A 70 -0.39 0.27 4.38
C PHE A 70 -1.73 -0.06 5.05
N THR A 71 -2.49 0.96 5.39
CA THR A 71 -3.79 0.81 6.05
C THR A 71 -4.90 1.43 5.21
N VAL A 72 -5.94 0.66 4.95
CA VAL A 72 -7.15 1.06 4.23
C VAL A 72 -8.36 0.75 5.10
N ALA A 73 -9.50 1.40 4.83
CA ALA A 73 -10.78 0.97 5.37
C ALA A 73 -11.23 -0.34 4.72
N LEU A 74 -12.19 -1.03 5.32
CA LEU A 74 -12.84 -2.17 4.67
C LEU A 74 -13.52 -1.70 3.40
N ASN A 75 -13.14 -2.29 2.27
CA ASN A 75 -13.62 -1.94 0.93
C ASN A 75 -13.73 -3.22 0.07
N LYS A 76 -14.23 -3.07 -1.16
CA LYS A 76 -14.45 -4.16 -2.12
C LYS A 76 -13.20 -5.01 -2.42
N ALA A 77 -12.00 -4.45 -2.28
CA ALA A 77 -10.75 -5.15 -2.58
C ALA A 77 -10.23 -6.03 -1.43
N VAL A 78 -10.70 -5.84 -0.19
CA VAL A 78 -10.26 -6.64 0.98
C VAL A 78 -10.50 -8.16 0.87
N PRO A 79 -11.63 -8.66 0.33
CA PRO A 79 -11.84 -10.10 0.17
C PRO A 79 -11.17 -10.72 -1.07
N LEU A 80 -10.53 -9.91 -1.94
CA LEU A 80 -9.93 -10.36 -3.18
C LEU A 80 -8.49 -10.86 -2.96
#